data_AF-A0A2N6AKP9-F1
#
_entry.id   AF-A0A2N6AKP9-F1
#
_cell.length_a   1.000
_cell.length_b   1.000
_cell.length_c   1.000
_cell.angle_alpha   90.00
_cell.angle_beta   90.00
_cell.angle_gamma   90.00
#
_symmetry.space_group_name_H-M   'P 1'
#
loop_
_entity.id
_entity.type
_entity.pdbx_description
1 polymer ?
#
loop_
_entity_poly.entity_id
_entity_poly.type
_entity_poly.pdbx_seq_one_letter_code
_entity_poly.pdbx_strand_id
1 'polypeptide(L)' 'MEFKEYIELMKRRLMNNFDLTVPYEHAGYSIDMFAESHIRTERYFAMKKMKVYGMENDEFCFVKYFDMLTEDI' A
#
# COMPACT_ATOMS: atom_id res chain seq x y z
N MET A 1 -5.69 -7.56 21.68
CA MET A 1 -5.74 -8.07 20.30
C MET A 1 -4.35 -8.57 20.02
N GLU A 2 -4.20 -9.85 19.72
CA GLU A 2 -2.90 -10.42 19.36
C GLU A 2 -2.40 -9.69 18.09
N PHE A 3 -1.11 -9.35 18.02
CA PHE A 3 -0.55 -8.60 16.87
C PHE A 3 -0.91 -9.27 15.52
N LYS A 4 -0.89 -10.61 15.49
CA LYS A 4 -1.29 -11.40 14.33
C LYS A 4 -2.73 -11.13 13.88
N GLU A 5 -3.66 -10.98 14.82
CA GLU A 5 -5.06 -10.68 14.50
C GLU A 5 -5.20 -9.28 13.89
N TYR A 6 -4.42 -8.31 14.40
CA TYR A 6 -4.44 -6.95 13.89
C TYR A 6 -3.89 -6.86 12.47
N ILE A 7 -2.77 -7.53 12.19
CA ILE A 7 -2.21 -7.62 10.83
C ILE A 7 -3.19 -8.29 9.87
N GLU A 8 -3.80 -9.41 10.26
CA GLU A 8 -4.78 -10.07 9.40
C GLU A 8 -6.04 -9.22 9.15
N LEU A 9 -6.46 -8.43 10.14
CA LEU A 9 -7.53 -7.45 9.97
C LEU A 9 -7.14 -6.38 8.95
N MET A 10 -5.90 -5.87 9.00
CA MET A 10 -5.41 -4.88 8.04
C MET A 10 -5.30 -5.45 6.63
N LYS A 11 -4.72 -6.65 6.47
CA LYS A 11 -4.66 -7.34 5.18
C LYS A 11 -6.04 -7.49 4.56
N ARG A 12 -7.03 -7.99 5.32
CA ARG A 12 -8.42 -8.12 4.84
C ARG A 12 -9.04 -6.80 4.36
N ARG A 13 -8.70 -5.68 5.00
CA ARG A 13 -9.23 -4.37 4.63
C ARG A 13 -8.55 -3.82 3.38
N LEU A 14 -7.24 -4.01 3.26
CA LEU A 14 -6.43 -3.47 2.18
C LEU A 14 -6.57 -4.28 0.88
N MET A 15 -6.78 -5.60 0.95
CA MET A 15 -6.95 -6.49 -0.23
C MET A 15 -7.99 -6.03 -1.25
N ASN A 16 -8.96 -5.20 -0.86
CA ASN A 16 -9.99 -4.72 -1.77
C ASN A 16 -9.49 -3.63 -2.73
N ASN A 17 -8.44 -2.88 -2.34
CA ASN A 17 -7.96 -1.71 -3.09
C ASN A 17 -6.45 -1.70 -3.30
N PHE A 18 -5.71 -2.60 -2.65
CA PHE A 18 -4.26 -2.68 -2.68
C PHE A 18 -3.81 -4.09 -3.03
N ASP A 19 -2.72 -4.16 -3.78
CA ASP A 19 -1.94 -5.37 -3.97
C ASP A 19 -1.04 -5.57 -2.74
N LEU A 20 -1.17 -6.73 -2.09
CA LEU A 20 -0.40 -7.06 -0.89
C LEU A 20 0.79 -7.96 -1.24
N THR A 21 1.98 -7.57 -0.80
CA THR A 21 3.20 -8.39 -0.88
C THR A 21 3.68 -8.73 0.53
N VAL A 22 3.69 -10.03 0.85
CA VAL A 22 4.12 -10.56 2.15
C VAL A 22 4.82 -11.91 1.96
N PRO A 23 6.04 -12.12 2.49
CA PRO A 23 6.92 -11.14 3.12
C PRO A 23 7.62 -10.23 2.11
N TYR A 24 7.93 -8.99 2.50
CA TYR A 24 8.66 -8.03 1.68
C TYR A 24 9.94 -7.59 2.40
N GLU A 25 11.08 -7.65 1.72
CA GLU A 25 12.35 -7.12 2.22
C GLU A 25 12.65 -5.79 1.54
N HIS A 26 12.84 -4.74 2.34
CA HIS A 26 13.20 -3.42 1.84
C HIS A 26 14.42 -2.89 2.59
N ALA A 27 15.48 -2.54 1.86
CA ALA A 27 16.70 -1.94 2.42
C ALA A 27 17.29 -2.72 3.62
N GLY A 28 17.20 -4.06 3.62
CA GLY A 28 17.69 -4.93 4.70
C GLY A 28 16.74 -5.10 5.88
N TYR A 29 15.55 -4.49 5.84
CA TYR A 29 14.50 -4.69 6.83
C TYR A 29 13.47 -5.69 6.32
N SER A 30 13.15 -6.69 7.14
CA SER A 30 11.93 -7.48 6.98
C SER A 30 10.72 -6.59 7.31
N ILE A 31 9.78 -6.52 6.38
CA ILE A 31 8.51 -5.80 6.55
C ILE A 31 7.40 -6.85 6.69
N ASP A 32 6.58 -6.70 7.73
CA ASP A 32 5.51 -7.65 8.07
C ASP A 32 4.33 -7.58 7.09
N MET A 33 4.11 -6.39 6.50
CA MET A 33 3.13 -6.20 5.45
C MET A 33 3.51 -5.02 4.57
N PHE A 34 3.55 -5.24 3.26
CA PHE A 34 3.62 -4.20 2.25
C PHE A 34 2.35 -4.23 1.40
N ALA A 35 1.76 -3.06 1.17
CA ALA A 35 0.59 -2.88 0.30
C ALA A 35 0.86 -1.73 -0.68
N GLU A 36 0.53 -1.93 -1.95
CA GLU A 36 0.65 -0.89 -2.98
C GLU A 36 -0.67 -0.73 -3.74
N SER A 37 -0.98 0.50 -4.15
CA SER A 37 -2.12 0.80 -5.01
C SER A 37 -1.72 1.81 -6.06
N HIS A 38 -1.98 1.47 -7.32
CA HIS A 38 -1.68 2.30 -8.48
C HIS A 38 -2.98 2.65 -9.20
N ILE A 39 -3.48 3.86 -8.97
CA ILE A 39 -4.75 4.31 -9.56
C ILE A 39 -4.47 5.38 -10.61
N ARG A 40 -4.78 5.06 -11.86
CA ARG A 40 -4.73 6.00 -12.98
C ARG A 40 -6.13 6.44 -13.37
N THR A 41 -6.40 7.73 -13.18
CA THR A 41 -7.65 8.36 -13.62
C THR A 41 -7.38 9.20 -14.85
N GLU A 42 -8.08 8.93 -15.95
CA GLU A 42 -8.02 9.75 -17.16
C GLU A 42 -9.41 10.30 -17.47
N ARG A 43 -9.53 11.62 -17.66
CA ARG A 43 -10.77 12.24 -18.14
C ARG A 43 -10.69 12.58 -19.62
N TYR A 44 -11.66 12.04 -20.37
CA TYR A 44 -11.86 12.30 -21.79
C TYR A 44 -13.07 13.20 -21.99
N PHE A 45 -12.96 14.21 -22.86
CA PHE A 45 -14.14 14.92 -23.38
C PHE A 45 -14.70 14.18 -24.60
N ALA A 46 -15.98 14.39 -24.92
CA ALA A 46 -16.77 13.63 -25.90
C ALA A 46 -16.21 13.55 -27.34
N MET A 47 -15.14 14.29 -27.68
CA MET A 47 -14.31 13.99 -28.84
C MET A 47 -13.17 13.05 -28.43
N LYS A 48 -13.14 11.86 -29.05
CA LYS A 48 -12.20 10.73 -28.85
C LYS A 48 -10.69 11.07 -28.88
N LYS A 49 -10.29 12.33 -29.05
CA LYS A 49 -8.92 12.80 -29.29
C LYS A 49 -8.38 13.88 -28.34
N MET A 50 -9.15 14.41 -27.37
CA MET A 50 -8.61 15.37 -26.40
C MET A 50 -8.55 14.77 -24.99
N LYS A 51 -7.35 14.36 -24.55
CA LYS A 51 -7.05 14.10 -23.13
C LYS A 51 -7.03 15.44 -22.41
N VAL A 52 -7.93 15.64 -21.44
CA VAL A 52 -8.03 16.91 -20.71
C VAL A 52 -7.04 16.96 -19.56
N TYR A 53 -6.98 15.88 -18.78
CA TYR A 53 -5.93 15.64 -17.80
C TYR A 53 -5.96 14.16 -17.37
N GLY A 54 -4.81 13.67 -16.92
CA GLY A 54 -4.66 12.38 -16.24
C GLY A 54 -4.07 12.62 -14.85
N MET A 55 -4.51 11.84 -13.87
CA MET A 55 -3.92 11.78 -12.53
C MET A 55 -3.45 10.37 -12.28
N GLU A 56 -2.21 10.25 -11.83
CA GLU A 56 -1.62 9.00 -11.33
C GLU A 56 -1.48 9.16 -9.83
N ASN A 57 -2.10 8.26 -9.07
CA ASN A 57 -2.00 8.19 -7.62
C ASN A 57 -1.34 6.87 -7.26
N ASP A 58 -0.15 6.96 -6.70
CA ASP A 58 0.60 5.82 -6.19
C ASP A 58 0.59 5.89 -4.65
N GLU A 59 0.00 4.89 -4.01
CA GLU A 59 -0.09 4.78 -2.56
C GLU A 59 0.67 3.55 -2.08
N PHE A 60 1.50 3.73 -1.05
CA PHE A 60 2.31 2.68 -0.45
C PHE A 60 2.05 2.61 1.05
N CYS A 61 1.77 1.42 1.57
CA CYS A 61 1.58 1.16 2.98
C CYS A 61 2.61 0.13 3.46
N PHE A 62 3.43 0.53 4.43
CA PHE A 62 4.41 -0.34 5.08
C PHE A 62 4.02 -0.52 6.53
N VAL A 63 3.99 -1.76 6.99
CA VAL A 63 3.76 -2.08 8.40
C VAL A 63 4.87 -2.98 8.88
N LYS A 64 5.49 -2.54 9.98
CA LYS A 64 6.49 -3.28 10.70
C LYS A 64 6.18 -3.26 12.18
N TYR A 65 6.28 -4.40 12.81
CA TYR A 65 6.09 -4.58 14.23
C TYR A 65 7.42 -4.58 14.97
N PHE A 66 7.40 -3.97 16.14
CA PHE A 66 8.52 -3.90 17.04
C PHE A 66 8.04 -4.33 18.43
N ASP A 67 8.63 -5.39 18.97
CA ASP A 67 8.39 -5.84 20.35
C ASP A 67 8.86 -4.80 21.38
N MET A 68 9.85 -3.98 21.02
CA MET A 68 10.44 -2.95 21.86
C MET A 68 10.86 -1.75 21.00
N LEU A 69 10.50 -0.54 21.44
CA LEU A 69 11.02 0.70 20.89
C LEU A 69 12.36 1.00 21.56
N THR A 70 13.44 0.98 20.79
CA THR A 70 14.78 1.42 21.21
C THR A 70 15.12 2.75 20.54
N GLU A 71 15.99 3.56 21.13
CA GLU A 71 16.34 4.91 20.66
C GLU A 71 17.12 4.98 19.32
N ASP A 72 17.41 3.84 18.68
CA ASP A 72 18.20 3.77 17.45
C ASP A 72 17.34 3.74 16.16
N ILE A 73 16.39 4.66 16.03
CA ILE A 73 15.76 4.99 14.73
C ILE A 73 16.18 6.38 14.29
#